data_AF-R1G750-F1
#
_entry.id   AF-R1G750-F1
#
_cell.length_a   1.000
_cell.length_b   1.000
_cell.length_c   1.000
_cell.angle_alpha   90.00
_cell.angle_beta   90.00
_cell.angle_gamma   90.00
#
_symmetry.space_group_name_H-M   'P 1'
#
loop_
_entity.id
_entity.type
_entity.pdbx_description
1 polymer ?
#
loop_
_entity_poly.entity_id
_entity_poly.type
_entity_poly.pdbx_seq_one_letter_code
_entity_poly.pdbx_strand_id
1 'polypeptide(L)'
;MDLSVYWQCRKCSAGWDPDGGDESEHYICNGYRRKGETCPTCGPAAHLFEPYIHIELDLSSALPSLIARALESEHGDLGLASGAADKPPLPALGRALRDPREAVDSIAALVALFDAALTYIAARPPPTPDLGLTAVALAAPRYAGLPFDALERRLRSKMPPPGMVASRYGLDEVLRVNGSTERCVVPFHDPFFLYVKDGYNELLFWKNADEVEDGGAGTGVGGGAAAAEGGEEGGQGAKGEDSAWAGWGGS
;
A
#
# COMPACT_ATOMS: atom_id res chain seq x y z
N MET A 1 -8.98 16.10 -10.61
CA MET A 1 -9.11 14.63 -10.43
C MET A 1 -9.85 14.14 -11.64
N ASP A 2 -9.14 13.49 -12.56
CA ASP A 2 -9.74 12.97 -13.79
C ASP A 2 -9.99 11.48 -13.63
N LEU A 3 -11.27 11.12 -13.45
CA LEU A 3 -11.70 9.74 -13.45
C LEU A 3 -11.79 9.26 -14.90
N SER A 4 -10.80 8.47 -15.34
CA SER A 4 -10.79 7.89 -16.68
C SER A 4 -11.45 6.52 -16.68
N VAL A 5 -12.59 6.46 -17.33
CA VAL A 5 -13.47 5.30 -17.46
C VAL A 5 -13.11 4.65 -18.81
N TYR A 6 -12.48 3.47 -18.85
CA TYR A 6 -12.19 2.69 -20.07
C TYR A 6 -13.21 1.58 -20.47
N TRP A 7 -13.54 1.53 -21.75
CA TRP A 7 -14.44 0.55 -22.38
C TRP A 7 -13.65 -0.48 -23.18
N GLN A 8 -13.99 -1.77 -23.09
CA GLN A 8 -13.29 -2.84 -23.81
C GLN A 8 -14.10 -3.32 -25.02
N CYS A 9 -13.40 -3.64 -26.12
CA CYS A 9 -14.00 -4.28 -27.28
C CYS A 9 -14.25 -5.78 -27.03
N ARG A 10 -15.52 -6.22 -27.10
CA ARG A 10 -15.91 -7.62 -26.85
C ARG A 10 -15.31 -8.64 -27.83
N LYS A 11 -15.06 -8.22 -29.07
CA LYS A 11 -14.48 -9.10 -30.10
C LYS A 11 -12.98 -9.29 -29.87
N CYS A 12 -12.26 -8.20 -29.59
CA CYS A 12 -10.83 -8.24 -29.25
C CYS A 12 -10.61 -9.04 -27.96
N SER A 13 -11.43 -8.85 -26.93
CA SER A 13 -11.30 -9.59 -25.66
C SER A 13 -11.64 -11.09 -25.77
N ALA A 14 -12.30 -11.52 -26.84
CA ALA A 14 -12.65 -12.93 -27.07
C ALA A 14 -11.56 -13.68 -27.85
N GLY A 15 -10.42 -13.04 -28.16
CA GLY A 15 -9.39 -13.61 -29.03
C GLY A 15 -9.88 -13.85 -30.46
N TRP A 16 -10.96 -13.18 -30.89
CA TRP A 16 -11.54 -13.42 -32.20
C TRP A 16 -10.82 -12.55 -33.25
N ASP A 17 -9.79 -13.13 -33.85
CA ASP A 17 -9.16 -12.59 -35.04
C ASP A 17 -9.41 -13.52 -36.25
N PRO A 18 -10.17 -13.08 -37.27
CA PRO A 18 -10.41 -13.88 -38.47
C PRO A 18 -9.18 -13.97 -39.40
N ASP A 19 -8.20 -13.07 -39.27
CA ASP A 19 -7.04 -12.94 -40.15
C ASP A 19 -5.71 -13.28 -39.46
N GLY A 20 -5.75 -13.69 -38.18
CA GLY A 20 -4.56 -14.11 -37.42
C GLY A 20 -3.68 -12.97 -36.92
N GLY A 21 -4.25 -11.78 -36.72
CA GLY A 21 -3.61 -10.64 -36.09
C GLY A 21 -3.41 -10.79 -34.57
N ASP A 22 -2.54 -9.92 -34.06
CA ASP A 22 -2.07 -9.84 -32.67
C ASP A 22 -3.24 -9.77 -31.66
N GLU A 23 -3.22 -10.63 -30.63
CA GLU A 23 -4.20 -10.74 -29.54
C GLU A 23 -4.14 -9.53 -28.58
N SER A 24 -4.17 -8.32 -29.13
CA SER A 24 -4.14 -7.10 -28.35
C SER A 24 -5.55 -6.74 -27.89
N GLU A 25 -5.77 -6.77 -26.58
CA GLU A 25 -6.98 -6.25 -25.97
C GLU A 25 -7.11 -4.74 -26.27
N HIS A 26 -8.22 -4.34 -26.89
CA HIS A 26 -8.45 -2.94 -27.25
C HIS A 26 -9.36 -2.23 -26.25
N TYR A 27 -8.85 -1.14 -25.68
CA TYR A 27 -9.54 -0.29 -24.71
C TYR A 27 -9.70 1.14 -25.25
N ILE A 28 -10.85 1.76 -24.98
CA ILE A 28 -11.17 3.14 -25.37
C ILE A 28 -11.66 3.90 -24.14
N CYS A 29 -11.07 5.05 -23.82
CA CYS A 29 -11.56 5.85 -22.71
C CYS A 29 -12.95 6.47 -23.00
N ASN A 30 -13.70 6.80 -21.96
CA ASN A 30 -15.07 7.30 -22.04
C ASN A 30 -15.14 8.62 -22.80
N GLY A 31 -14.08 9.43 -22.72
CA GLY A 31 -13.94 10.64 -23.53
C GLY A 31 -13.96 10.33 -25.03
N TYR A 32 -13.14 9.39 -25.48
CA TYR A 32 -13.09 8.96 -26.89
C TYR A 32 -14.38 8.26 -27.31
N ARG A 33 -14.95 7.39 -26.47
CA ARG A 33 -16.25 6.76 -26.75
C ARG A 33 -17.36 7.78 -26.96
N ARG A 34 -17.43 8.82 -26.12
CA ARG A 34 -18.43 9.89 -26.24
C ARG A 34 -18.27 10.73 -27.51
N LYS A 35 -17.06 10.79 -28.07
CA LYS A 35 -16.78 11.40 -29.38
C LYS A 35 -17.16 10.50 -30.56
N GLY A 36 -17.65 9.28 -30.29
CA GLY A 36 -18.03 8.33 -31.33
C GLY A 36 -16.86 7.51 -31.85
N GLU A 37 -15.72 7.50 -31.16
CA GLU A 37 -14.62 6.62 -31.54
C GLU A 37 -14.96 5.16 -31.27
N THR A 38 -14.50 4.30 -32.16
CA THR A 38 -14.80 2.87 -32.19
C THR A 38 -13.51 2.07 -32.18
N CYS A 39 -13.60 0.76 -31.92
CA CYS A 39 -12.43 -0.10 -32.03
C CYS A 39 -11.88 -0.02 -33.47
N PRO A 40 -10.59 0.30 -33.68
CA PRO A 40 -10.02 0.44 -35.02
C PRO A 40 -10.01 -0.90 -35.76
N THR A 41 -9.89 -2.01 -35.03
CA THR A 41 -9.86 -3.37 -35.59
C THR A 41 -11.26 -3.89 -35.91
N CYS A 42 -12.20 -3.75 -34.98
CA CYS A 42 -13.55 -4.32 -35.11
C CYS A 42 -14.59 -3.36 -35.72
N GLY A 43 -14.21 -2.10 -35.91
CA GLY A 43 -15.07 -1.05 -36.45
C GLY A 43 -16.25 -0.66 -35.55
N PRO A 44 -17.25 0.06 -36.10
CA PRO A 44 -18.43 0.53 -35.36
C PRO A 44 -19.37 -0.59 -34.91
N ALA A 45 -19.26 -1.79 -35.50
CA ALA A 45 -20.02 -2.96 -35.07
C ALA A 45 -19.41 -3.64 -33.81
N ALA A 46 -18.29 -3.12 -33.29
CA ALA A 46 -17.74 -3.56 -32.03
C ALA A 46 -18.71 -3.23 -30.89
N HIS A 47 -19.25 -4.26 -30.24
CA HIS A 47 -19.93 -4.08 -28.96
C HIS A 47 -18.88 -3.70 -27.91
N LEU A 48 -18.70 -2.39 -27.71
CA LEU A 48 -17.96 -1.84 -26.57
C LEU A 48 -18.82 -2.09 -25.32
N PHE A 49 -18.33 -2.91 -24.41
CA PHE A 49 -18.96 -3.09 -23.12
C PHE A 49 -18.17 -2.35 -22.06
N GLU A 50 -18.87 -1.91 -21.02
CA GLU A 50 -18.27 -1.29 -19.86
C GLU A 50 -17.71 -2.46 -19.04
N PRO A 51 -16.39 -2.68 -19.03
CA PRO A 51 -15.87 -3.88 -18.41
C PRO A 51 -15.90 -3.77 -16.88
N TYR A 52 -16.20 -2.61 -16.27
CA TYR A 52 -15.64 -2.25 -14.96
C TYR A 52 -15.75 -3.31 -13.88
N ILE A 53 -14.58 -3.91 -13.74
CA ILE A 53 -13.94 -4.38 -12.53
C ILE A 53 -12.67 -3.51 -12.23
N HIS A 54 -12.25 -2.60 -13.13
CA HIS A 54 -11.02 -1.79 -12.97
C HIS A 54 -11.22 -0.28 -13.13
N ILE A 55 -11.06 0.49 -12.06
CA ILE A 55 -10.99 1.96 -12.08
C ILE A 55 -9.54 2.35 -11.76
N GLU A 56 -8.83 2.89 -12.75
CA GLU A 56 -7.51 3.49 -12.52
C GLU A 56 -7.69 4.87 -11.91
N LEU A 57 -7.51 4.94 -10.60
CA LEU A 57 -7.36 6.19 -9.88
C LEU A 57 -5.89 6.56 -9.88
N ASP A 58 -5.46 7.37 -10.87
CA ASP A 58 -4.18 8.06 -10.75
C ASP A 58 -4.31 9.14 -9.66
N LEU A 59 -3.96 8.76 -8.44
CA LEU A 59 -3.94 9.65 -7.31
C LEU A 59 -2.61 10.38 -7.20
N SER A 60 -1.57 10.06 -7.97
CA SER A 60 -0.23 10.64 -7.74
C SER A 60 -0.22 12.17 -7.78
N SER A 61 -0.98 12.76 -8.70
CA SER A 61 -1.15 14.22 -8.84
C SER A 61 -2.23 14.81 -7.91
N ALA A 62 -3.24 14.01 -7.54
CA ALA A 62 -4.39 14.47 -6.76
C ALA A 62 -4.24 14.24 -5.24
N LEU A 63 -3.44 13.26 -4.82
CA LEU A 63 -3.30 12.80 -3.44
C LEU A 63 -2.76 13.91 -2.54
N PRO A 64 -1.72 14.70 -2.92
CA PRO A 64 -1.27 15.81 -2.08
C PRO A 64 -2.39 16.83 -1.82
N SER A 65 -3.21 17.09 -2.85
CA SER A 65 -4.34 18.01 -2.76
C SER A 65 -5.48 17.46 -1.89
N LEU A 66 -5.75 16.15 -1.99
CA LEU A 66 -6.77 15.47 -1.19
C LEU A 66 -6.37 15.37 0.28
N ILE A 67 -5.09 15.05 0.56
CA ILE A 67 -4.53 15.02 1.92
C ILE A 67 -4.56 16.43 2.50
N ALA A 68 -4.08 17.43 1.76
CA ALA A 68 -4.15 18.83 2.17
C ALA A 68 -5.59 19.25 2.49
N ARG A 69 -6.55 18.85 1.66
CA ARG A 69 -7.97 19.17 1.87
C ARG A 69 -8.56 18.46 3.08
N ALA A 70 -8.25 17.18 3.29
CA ALA A 70 -8.69 16.44 4.45
C ALA A 70 -8.13 17.06 5.74
N LEU A 71 -6.82 17.25 5.80
CA LEU A 71 -6.14 17.85 6.95
C LEU A 71 -6.65 19.26 7.23
N GLU A 72 -6.82 20.11 6.22
CA GLU A 72 -7.30 21.47 6.44
C GLU A 72 -8.80 21.55 6.74
N SER A 73 -9.60 20.57 6.33
CA SER A 73 -11.03 20.49 6.67
C SER A 73 -11.28 20.04 8.11
N GLU A 74 -10.34 19.31 8.70
CA GLU A 74 -10.45 18.81 10.08
C GLU A 74 -9.68 19.68 11.08
N HIS A 75 -8.51 20.18 10.67
CA HIS A 75 -7.56 20.88 11.54
C HIS A 75 -7.37 22.36 11.17
N GLY A 76 -8.19 22.91 10.28
CA GLY A 76 -8.16 24.31 9.92
C GLY A 76 -7.02 24.67 8.98
N ASP A 77 -6.71 25.97 8.85
CA ASP A 77 -5.75 26.44 7.85
C ASP A 77 -4.28 26.10 8.20
N LEU A 78 -3.80 24.97 7.67
CA LEU A 78 -2.43 24.49 7.84
C LEU A 78 -1.44 25.11 6.84
N GLY A 79 -1.92 25.87 5.85
CA GLY A 79 -1.08 26.45 4.80
C GLY A 79 -0.72 25.45 3.70
N LEU A 80 -1.48 24.37 3.56
CA LEU A 80 -1.31 23.33 2.54
C LEU A 80 -1.99 23.67 1.21
N ALA A 81 -2.62 24.85 1.13
CA ALA A 81 -3.25 25.39 -0.08
C ALA A 81 -4.33 24.47 -0.71
N SER A 82 -5.12 23.79 0.11
CA SER A 82 -6.09 22.78 -0.37
C SER A 82 -7.31 23.31 -1.13
N GLY A 83 -7.55 24.62 -1.10
CA GLY A 83 -8.75 25.24 -1.67
C GLY A 83 -10.06 24.92 -0.94
N ALA A 84 -10.02 24.30 0.25
CA ALA A 84 -11.21 24.10 1.08
C ALA A 84 -11.83 25.45 1.49
N ALA A 85 -13.12 25.63 1.20
CA ALA A 85 -13.86 26.86 1.51
C ALA A 85 -14.22 26.97 3.01
N ASP A 86 -14.56 25.83 3.63
CA ASP A 86 -15.02 25.75 5.02
C ASP A 86 -13.94 25.09 5.89
N LYS A 87 -12.86 25.83 6.17
CA LYS A 87 -11.83 25.39 7.11
C LYS A 87 -12.26 25.75 8.54
N PRO A 88 -12.29 24.80 9.50
CA PRO A 88 -12.61 25.13 10.89
C PRO A 88 -11.52 26.05 11.49
N PRO A 89 -11.82 26.79 12.57
CA PRO A 89 -10.78 27.51 13.31
C PRO A 89 -9.69 26.51 13.77
N LEU A 90 -8.42 26.88 13.64
CA LEU A 90 -7.30 25.97 13.95
C LEU A 90 -7.44 25.43 15.39
N PRO A 91 -7.64 24.11 15.57
CA PRO A 91 -7.55 23.47 16.88
C PRO A 91 -6.08 23.36 17.31
N ALA A 92 -5.82 22.90 18.53
CA ALA A 92 -4.47 22.78 19.08
C ALA A 92 -3.53 21.96 18.16
N LEU A 93 -4.02 20.84 17.63
CA LEU A 93 -3.26 19.99 16.70
C LEU A 93 -2.90 20.71 15.39
N GLY A 94 -3.83 21.48 14.82
CA GLY A 94 -3.57 22.24 13.59
C GLY A 94 -2.54 23.35 13.80
N ARG A 95 -2.49 23.94 15.00
CA ARG A 95 -1.44 24.92 15.36
C ARG A 95 -0.07 24.25 15.49
N ALA A 96 0.01 23.10 16.13
CA ALA A 96 1.25 22.33 16.26
C ALA A 96 1.81 21.90 14.90
N LEU A 97 0.92 21.46 14.00
CA LEU A 97 1.27 21.10 12.62
C LEU A 97 1.87 22.24 11.79
N ARG A 98 1.63 23.50 12.16
CA ARG A 98 2.08 24.68 11.41
C ARG A 98 3.42 25.23 11.91
N ASP A 99 3.86 24.87 13.12
CA ASP A 99 5.13 25.30 13.68
C ASP A 99 6.26 24.33 13.29
N PRO A 100 7.25 24.74 12.49
CA PRO A 100 8.38 23.89 12.07
C PRO A 100 9.23 23.37 13.24
N ARG A 101 9.15 24.00 14.42
CA ARG A 101 9.85 23.56 15.64
C ARG A 101 9.03 22.53 16.42
N GLU A 102 7.71 22.59 16.32
CA GLU A 102 6.79 21.52 16.77
C GLU A 102 6.64 20.41 15.70
N ALA A 103 7.34 20.49 14.57
CA ALA A 103 7.41 19.38 13.63
C ALA A 103 8.21 18.18 14.19
N VAL A 104 8.83 18.26 15.37
CA VAL A 104 9.26 17.06 16.12
C VAL A 104 8.06 16.41 16.83
N ASP A 105 7.02 17.18 17.18
CA ASP A 105 5.67 16.69 17.49
C ASP A 105 4.87 16.27 16.23
N SER A 106 5.46 16.43 15.02
CA SER A 106 4.91 15.89 13.74
C SER A 106 4.73 14.38 13.78
N ILE A 107 5.37 13.66 14.70
CA ILE A 107 5.12 12.23 14.89
C ILE A 107 3.66 12.00 15.28
N ALA A 108 3.11 12.80 16.20
CA ALA A 108 1.72 12.68 16.61
C ALA A 108 0.75 12.96 15.44
N ALA A 109 1.09 13.92 14.58
CA ALA A 109 0.29 14.21 13.41
C ALA A 109 0.43 13.17 12.29
N LEU A 110 1.62 12.59 12.11
CA LEU A 110 1.83 11.45 11.20
C LEU A 110 1.07 10.22 11.69
N VAL A 111 1.12 9.93 12.99
CA VAL A 111 0.33 8.88 13.65
C VAL A 111 -1.16 9.12 13.39
N ALA A 112 -1.67 10.33 13.64
CA ALA A 112 -3.07 10.67 13.38
C ALA A 112 -3.45 10.51 11.90
N LEU A 113 -2.57 10.92 10.98
CA LEU A 113 -2.77 10.74 9.54
C LEU A 113 -2.86 9.26 9.16
N PHE A 114 -1.96 8.43 9.70
CA PHE A 114 -1.97 6.99 9.46
C PHE A 114 -3.21 6.32 10.08
N ASP A 115 -3.60 6.70 11.29
CA ASP A 115 -4.83 6.22 11.93
C ASP A 115 -6.08 6.57 11.12
N ALA A 116 -6.16 7.80 10.62
CA ALA A 116 -7.26 8.25 9.78
C ALA A 116 -7.32 7.46 8.46
N ALA A 117 -6.16 7.22 7.83
CA ALA A 117 -6.08 6.40 6.62
C ALA A 117 -6.52 4.95 6.86
N LEU A 118 -6.10 4.34 7.97
CA LEU A 118 -6.49 2.98 8.33
C LEU A 118 -7.97 2.88 8.69
N THR A 119 -8.51 3.87 9.39
CA THR A 119 -9.94 3.97 9.70
C THR A 119 -10.76 4.12 8.42
N TYR A 120 -10.28 4.91 7.47
CA TYR A 120 -10.92 5.01 6.15
C TYR A 120 -10.94 3.66 5.41
N ILE A 121 -9.84 2.90 5.42
CA ILE A 121 -9.79 1.55 4.85
C ILE A 121 -10.77 0.62 5.57
N ALA A 122 -10.82 0.67 6.91
CA ALA A 122 -11.69 -0.13 7.75
C ALA A 122 -13.19 0.17 7.52
N ALA A 123 -13.53 1.40 7.18
CA ALA A 123 -14.91 1.84 6.96
C ALA A 123 -15.46 1.46 5.57
N ARG A 124 -14.66 0.89 4.67
CA ARG A 124 -15.13 0.49 3.33
C ARG A 124 -16.15 -0.66 3.41
N PRO A 125 -17.11 -0.75 2.47
CA PRO A 125 -18.11 -1.82 2.49
C PRO A 125 -17.46 -3.22 2.40
N PRO A 126 -17.98 -4.23 3.11
CA PRO A 126 -17.55 -5.62 2.94
C PRO A 126 -17.62 -6.07 1.48
N PRO A 127 -16.70 -6.94 1.02
CA PRO A 127 -15.66 -7.66 1.79
C PRO A 127 -14.30 -6.93 1.86
N THR A 128 -14.23 -5.68 1.39
CA THR A 128 -12.96 -4.97 1.16
C THR A 128 -12.15 -4.46 2.38
N PRO A 129 -12.74 -4.13 3.55
CA PRO A 129 -11.97 -3.50 4.62
C PRO A 129 -10.98 -4.46 5.27
N ASP A 130 -11.39 -5.72 5.45
CA ASP A 130 -10.56 -6.74 6.09
C ASP A 130 -9.35 -7.10 5.23
N LEU A 131 -9.57 -7.21 3.91
CA LEU A 131 -8.51 -7.51 2.94
C LEU A 131 -7.46 -6.39 2.87
N GLY A 132 -7.90 -5.13 2.81
CA GLY A 132 -7.02 -3.97 2.73
C GLY A 132 -6.13 -3.84 3.97
N LEU A 133 -6.73 -3.95 5.16
CA LEU A 133 -5.98 -3.91 6.41
C LEU A 133 -5.02 -5.10 6.55
N THR A 134 -5.44 -6.29 6.12
CA THR A 134 -4.59 -7.49 6.14
C THR A 134 -3.41 -7.33 5.18
N ALA A 135 -3.62 -6.75 3.99
CA ALA A 135 -2.54 -6.48 3.05
C ALA A 135 -1.51 -5.50 3.61
N VAL A 136 -1.98 -4.42 4.27
CA VAL A 136 -1.13 -3.46 4.96
C VAL A 136 -0.34 -4.13 6.09
N ALA A 137 -1.02 -4.90 6.95
CA ALA A 137 -0.39 -5.62 8.05
C ALA A 137 0.71 -6.57 7.55
N LEU A 138 0.48 -7.29 6.46
CA LEU A 138 1.44 -8.22 5.88
C LEU A 138 2.66 -7.56 5.23
N ALA A 139 2.46 -6.43 4.54
CA ALA A 139 3.51 -5.80 3.74
C ALA A 139 4.34 -4.79 4.54
N ALA A 140 3.69 -3.98 5.38
CA ALA A 140 4.31 -2.83 6.04
C ALA A 140 5.45 -3.18 7.03
N PRO A 141 5.49 -4.35 7.71
CA PRO A 141 6.62 -4.73 8.56
C PRO A 141 7.91 -5.08 7.80
N ARG A 142 7.87 -5.11 6.45
CA ARG A 142 9.04 -5.41 5.62
C ARG A 142 9.48 -4.15 4.90
N TYR A 143 10.61 -3.60 5.31
CA TYR A 143 11.16 -2.40 4.68
C TYR A 143 11.45 -2.60 3.18
N ALA A 144 11.98 -3.77 2.82
CA ALA A 144 12.19 -4.19 1.42
C ALA A 144 10.89 -4.57 0.68
N GLY A 145 9.75 -4.51 1.37
CA GLY A 145 8.45 -4.92 0.88
C GLY A 145 8.23 -6.43 0.88
N LEU A 146 7.04 -6.80 0.41
CA LEU A 146 6.60 -8.18 0.24
C LEU A 146 6.40 -8.45 -1.25
N PRO A 147 7.07 -9.46 -1.86
CA PRO A 147 6.80 -9.83 -3.24
C PRO A 147 5.32 -10.12 -3.43
N PHE A 148 4.78 -9.65 -4.54
CA PHE A 148 3.37 -9.71 -4.83
C PHE A 148 2.78 -11.13 -4.68
N ASP A 149 3.41 -12.13 -5.29
CA ASP A 149 2.97 -13.53 -5.21
C ASP A 149 2.95 -14.09 -3.78
N ALA A 150 3.81 -13.56 -2.90
CA ALA A 150 3.83 -13.92 -1.49
C ALA A 150 2.68 -13.25 -0.73
N LEU A 151 2.42 -11.97 -1.01
CA LEU A 151 1.27 -11.24 -0.45
C LEU A 151 -0.04 -11.90 -0.88
N GLU A 152 -0.17 -12.20 -2.17
CA GLU A 152 -1.36 -12.80 -2.75
C GLU A 152 -1.66 -14.16 -2.10
N ARG A 153 -0.67 -15.06 -2.02
CA ARG A 153 -0.83 -16.36 -1.37
C ARG A 153 -1.33 -16.24 0.06
N ARG A 154 -0.80 -15.28 0.84
CA ARG A 154 -1.22 -15.05 2.23
C ARG A 154 -2.63 -14.48 2.33
N LEU A 155 -2.99 -13.56 1.44
CA LEU A 155 -4.35 -13.03 1.41
C LEU A 155 -5.35 -14.12 1.02
N ARG A 156 -5.03 -14.99 0.04
CA ARG A 156 -5.87 -16.13 -0.33
C ARG A 156 -6.09 -17.10 0.83
N SER A 157 -5.07 -17.39 1.64
CA SER A 157 -5.22 -18.30 2.79
C SER A 157 -6.14 -17.75 3.89
N LYS A 158 -6.34 -16.43 3.95
CA LYS A 158 -7.27 -15.79 4.89
C LYS A 158 -8.69 -15.62 4.31
N MET A 159 -8.86 -15.81 3.00
CA MET A 159 -10.17 -15.72 2.35
C MET A 159 -10.90 -17.07 2.36
N PRO A 160 -12.25 -17.08 2.49
CA PRO A 160 -13.02 -18.30 2.33
C PRO A 160 -12.82 -18.89 0.92
N PRO A 161 -12.87 -20.23 0.78
CA PRO A 161 -12.62 -20.88 -0.50
C PRO A 161 -13.59 -20.40 -1.59
N PRO A 162 -13.15 -20.40 -2.86
CA PRO A 162 -13.96 -19.97 -3.99
C PRO A 162 -15.28 -20.75 -4.02
N GLY A 163 -16.41 -20.05 -3.98
CA GLY A 163 -17.76 -20.65 -4.02
C GLY A 163 -18.58 -20.53 -2.73
N MET A 164 -17.98 -20.11 -1.60
CA MET A 164 -18.72 -19.92 -0.34
C MET A 164 -19.32 -18.51 -0.20
N VAL A 165 -18.70 -17.51 -0.83
CA VAL A 165 -19.19 -16.13 -0.87
C VAL A 165 -18.99 -15.61 -2.29
N ALA A 166 -20.05 -15.13 -2.93
CA ALA A 166 -19.95 -14.44 -4.22
C ALA A 166 -19.32 -13.05 -4.04
N SER A 167 -18.05 -13.00 -3.61
CA SER A 167 -17.28 -11.77 -3.73
C SER A 167 -17.14 -11.48 -5.21
N ARG A 168 -17.72 -10.36 -5.65
CA ARG A 168 -17.61 -9.90 -7.04
C ARG A 168 -16.20 -9.44 -7.40
N TYR A 169 -15.33 -9.28 -6.41
CA TYR A 169 -13.96 -8.83 -6.57
C TYR A 169 -13.01 -9.99 -6.22
N GLY A 170 -12.25 -10.45 -7.21
CA GLY A 170 -11.17 -11.41 -7.00
C GLY A 170 -9.96 -10.71 -6.37
N LEU A 171 -9.18 -11.41 -5.56
CA LEU A 171 -7.92 -10.89 -5.05
C LEU A 171 -6.99 -10.44 -6.18
N ASP A 172 -7.00 -11.18 -7.29
CA ASP A 172 -6.31 -10.84 -8.54
C ASP A 172 -6.67 -9.45 -9.06
N GLU A 173 -7.92 -9.03 -8.84
CA GLU A 173 -8.47 -7.78 -9.35
C GLU A 173 -8.09 -6.58 -8.48
N VAL A 174 -8.07 -6.78 -7.16
CA VAL A 174 -7.64 -5.75 -6.20
C VAL A 174 -6.14 -5.50 -6.30
N LEU A 175 -5.36 -6.54 -6.61
CA LEU A 175 -3.92 -6.48 -6.57
C LEU A 175 -3.26 -6.22 -7.95
N ARG A 176 -3.85 -6.61 -9.09
CA ARG A 176 -3.26 -6.37 -10.42
C ARG A 176 -3.40 -4.91 -10.85
N VAL A 177 -2.54 -4.05 -10.33
CA VAL A 177 -2.51 -2.63 -10.74
C VAL A 177 -1.57 -2.36 -11.92
N ASN A 178 -0.70 -3.28 -12.38
CA ASN A 178 0.25 -2.95 -13.46
C ASN A 178 1.00 -4.12 -14.14
N GLY A 179 0.36 -5.25 -14.44
CA GLY A 179 0.88 -6.30 -15.34
C GLY A 179 2.24 -6.96 -15.01
N SER A 180 2.88 -6.59 -13.91
CA SER A 180 4.24 -7.00 -13.55
C SER A 180 4.20 -7.81 -12.27
N THR A 181 4.47 -9.11 -12.38
CA THR A 181 4.52 -10.08 -11.27
C THR A 181 5.75 -9.90 -10.37
N GLU A 182 6.80 -9.24 -10.87
CA GLU A 182 8.06 -9.07 -10.12
C GLU A 182 8.07 -7.94 -9.08
N ARG A 183 6.91 -7.33 -8.76
CA ARG A 183 6.88 -6.16 -7.88
C ARG A 183 6.78 -6.55 -6.40
N CYS A 184 7.52 -5.84 -5.56
CA CYS A 184 7.31 -5.85 -4.12
C CYS A 184 6.30 -4.77 -3.72
N VAL A 185 5.38 -5.12 -2.82
CA VAL A 185 4.55 -4.15 -2.11
C VAL A 185 5.38 -3.60 -0.96
N VAL A 186 5.86 -2.38 -1.12
CA VAL A 186 6.67 -1.67 -0.12
C VAL A 186 5.81 -0.65 0.63
N PRO A 187 6.11 -0.38 1.91
CA PRO A 187 5.55 0.79 2.59
C PRO A 187 5.93 2.06 1.81
N PHE A 188 4.97 2.98 1.66
CA PHE A 188 5.16 4.19 0.86
C PHE A 188 6.25 5.12 1.42
N HIS A 189 6.44 5.13 2.74
CA HIS A 189 7.47 5.92 3.42
C HIS A 189 7.98 5.26 4.71
N ASP A 190 9.23 5.56 5.07
CA ASP A 190 9.91 5.08 6.28
C ASP A 190 9.12 5.30 7.58
N PRO A 191 8.46 6.46 7.82
CA PRO A 191 7.69 6.65 9.05
C PRO A 191 6.49 5.71 9.16
N PHE A 192 5.90 5.31 8.04
CA PHE A 192 4.80 4.34 8.04
C PHE A 192 5.29 2.94 8.40
N PHE A 193 6.46 2.55 7.87
CA PHE A 193 7.12 1.31 8.28
C PHE A 193 7.35 1.27 9.79
N LEU A 194 7.92 2.34 10.37
CA LEU A 194 8.15 2.43 11.82
C LEU A 194 6.83 2.41 12.60
N TYR A 195 5.83 3.15 12.15
CA TYR A 195 4.50 3.18 12.76
C TYR A 195 3.86 1.79 12.85
N VAL A 196 3.91 0.98 11.79
CA VAL A 196 3.37 -0.37 11.81
C VAL A 196 4.25 -1.32 12.63
N LYS A 197 5.57 -1.25 12.44
CA LYS A 197 6.54 -2.12 13.13
C LYS A 197 6.47 -1.96 14.65
N ASP A 198 6.35 -0.73 15.13
CA ASP A 198 6.33 -0.41 16.55
C ASP A 198 4.92 -0.53 17.16
N GLY A 199 3.92 -0.94 16.36
CA GLY A 199 2.59 -1.29 16.85
C GLY A 199 1.74 -0.11 17.28
N TYR A 200 1.91 1.07 16.67
CA TYR A 200 1.16 2.27 17.03
C TYR A 200 -0.36 2.16 16.79
N ASN A 201 -0.80 1.22 15.95
CA ASN A 201 -2.22 0.98 15.65
C ASN A 201 -2.65 -0.42 16.10
N GLU A 202 -3.63 -0.48 17.01
CA GLU A 202 -4.12 -1.76 17.55
C GLU A 202 -4.72 -2.67 16.46
N LEU A 203 -5.42 -2.12 15.45
CA LEU A 203 -6.03 -2.94 14.40
C LEU A 203 -4.97 -3.68 13.58
N LEU A 204 -3.85 -3.02 13.27
CA LEU A 204 -2.74 -3.67 12.57
C LEU A 204 -1.95 -4.59 13.50
N PHE A 205 -1.77 -4.21 14.76
CA PHE A 205 -1.08 -5.03 15.75
C PHE A 205 -1.72 -6.41 15.90
N TRP A 206 -3.04 -6.46 16.10
CA TRP A 206 -3.75 -7.73 16.24
C TRP A 206 -3.72 -8.57 14.96
N LYS A 207 -3.81 -7.92 13.78
CA LYS A 207 -3.66 -8.61 12.50
C LYS A 207 -2.28 -9.21 12.27
N ASN A 208 -1.24 -8.59 12.82
CA ASN A 208 0.12 -9.12 12.74
C ASN A 208 0.39 -10.23 13.75
N ALA A 209 -0.23 -10.18 14.93
CA ALA A 209 -0.09 -11.21 15.95
C ALA A 209 -0.51 -12.60 15.41
N ASP A 210 -1.58 -12.64 14.62
CA ASP A 210 -2.08 -13.87 13.96
C ASP A 210 -1.08 -14.50 12.98
N GLU A 211 -0.06 -13.76 12.51
CA GLU A 211 0.93 -14.27 11.55
C GLU A 211 2.19 -14.83 12.21
N VAL A 212 2.52 -14.39 13.44
CA VAL A 212 3.72 -14.84 14.15
C VAL A 212 3.57 -16.29 14.61
N GLU A 213 2.33 -16.73 14.90
CA GLU A 213 2.06 -18.09 15.36
C GLU A 213 2.19 -19.15 14.25
N ASP A 214 1.98 -18.79 12.99
CA ASP A 214 2.06 -19.72 11.84
C ASP A 214 3.50 -19.87 11.27
N GLY A 215 4.42 -18.96 11.65
CA GLY A 215 5.76 -18.84 11.07
C GLY A 215 6.88 -19.64 11.73
N GLY A 216 6.59 -20.39 12.81
CA GLY A 216 7.59 -21.16 13.57
C GLY A 216 8.23 -22.34 12.82
N ALA A 217 7.78 -22.66 11.61
CA ALA A 217 8.27 -23.79 10.83
C ALA A 217 8.71 -23.36 9.42
N GLY A 218 9.97 -22.92 9.29
CA GLY A 218 10.69 -23.06 8.02
C GLY A 218 11.03 -21.79 7.26
N THR A 219 12.06 -21.09 7.71
CA THR A 219 13.03 -20.44 6.80
C THR A 219 14.44 -20.66 7.34
N GLY A 220 14.82 -21.92 7.48
CA GLY A 220 16.24 -22.29 7.46
C GLY A 220 16.76 -22.10 6.05
N VAL A 221 17.35 -20.94 5.78
CA VAL A 221 18.20 -20.73 4.61
C VAL A 221 19.33 -21.75 4.72
N GLY A 222 19.34 -22.73 3.82
CA GLY A 222 20.37 -23.77 3.74
C GLY A 222 21.74 -23.15 3.51
N GLY A 223 22.50 -23.00 4.58
CA GLY A 223 23.95 -22.84 4.52
C GLY A 223 24.55 -24.13 3.99
N GLY A 224 24.99 -24.10 2.73
CA GLY A 224 25.74 -25.18 2.12
C GLY A 224 27.01 -25.46 2.93
N ALA A 225 27.14 -26.71 3.35
CA ALA A 225 28.33 -27.26 3.96
C ALA A 225 29.50 -27.20 2.97
N ALA A 226 30.59 -26.54 3.36
CA ALA A 226 31.94 -26.81 2.87
C ALA A 226 32.82 -27.10 4.08
N ALA A 227 33.59 -28.17 3.93
CA ALA A 227 34.24 -28.93 4.97
C ALA A 227 35.32 -28.17 5.77
N ALA A 228 35.50 -28.68 6.98
CA ALA A 228 36.49 -28.33 7.98
C ALA A 228 37.94 -28.65 7.57
N GLU A 229 38.87 -27.78 7.94
CA GLU A 229 40.19 -28.05 8.53
C GLU A 229 40.50 -26.79 9.39
N GLY A 230 40.62 -26.84 10.71
CA GLY A 230 41.78 -27.37 11.45
C GLY A 230 42.63 -26.20 11.94
N GLY A 231 42.72 -25.95 13.25
CA GLY A 231 43.57 -24.88 13.79
C GLY A 231 43.23 -24.46 15.21
N GLU A 232 43.72 -25.25 16.16
CA GLU A 232 43.73 -25.01 17.61
C GLU A 232 44.82 -23.97 17.99
N GLU A 233 44.76 -23.52 19.24
CA GLU A 233 45.77 -22.77 20.03
C GLU A 233 45.65 -21.24 20.15
N GLY A 234 45.16 -20.84 21.34
CA GLY A 234 46.02 -20.11 22.28
C GLY A 234 45.88 -18.59 22.33
N GLY A 235 45.61 -18.04 23.52
CA GLY A 235 45.93 -16.63 23.78
C GLY A 235 45.11 -15.94 24.87
N GLN A 236 45.58 -16.07 26.11
CA GLN A 236 45.18 -15.27 27.27
C GLN A 236 45.41 -13.77 27.04
N GLY A 237 44.66 -12.90 27.74
CA GLY A 237 45.25 -11.65 28.23
C GLY A 237 44.35 -10.42 28.39
N ALA A 238 44.26 -9.95 29.65
CA ALA A 238 44.03 -8.58 30.14
C ALA A 238 42.62 -7.97 29.94
N LYS A 239 41.84 -7.62 30.99
CA LYS A 239 42.00 -6.62 32.07
C LYS A 239 42.36 -5.20 31.56
N GLY A 240 41.50 -4.23 31.88
CA GLY A 240 41.69 -2.79 31.71
C GLY A 240 40.32 -2.10 31.66
N GLU A 241 39.71 -1.80 32.81
CA GLU A 241 39.82 -0.53 33.56
C GLU A 241 38.81 0.54 33.10
N ASP A 242 37.85 0.76 34.01
CA ASP A 242 37.24 2.02 34.43
C ASP A 242 37.65 3.30 33.69
N SER A 243 36.65 4.05 33.20
CA SER A 243 36.74 5.51 33.17
C SER A 243 35.35 6.15 33.21
N ALA A 244 35.18 6.92 34.29
CA ALA A 244 34.04 7.73 34.64
C ALA A 244 33.79 8.88 33.66
N TRP A 245 32.52 9.20 33.42
CA TRP A 245 32.10 10.46 32.83
C TRP A 245 31.38 11.30 33.90
N ALA A 246 32.09 12.26 34.47
CA ALA A 246 31.52 13.50 34.99
C ALA A 246 31.21 14.39 33.76
N GLY A 247 30.06 15.03 33.61
CA GLY A 247 29.46 15.97 34.54
C GLY A 247 29.85 17.39 34.11
N TRP A 248 29.05 18.04 33.26
CA TRP A 248 29.16 19.47 32.95
C TRP A 248 27.76 20.09 33.02
N GLY A 249 27.59 20.97 34.01
CA GLY A 249 26.54 21.97 34.08
C GLY A 249 27.15 23.37 34.11
N GLY A 250 26.31 24.38 33.84
CA GLY A 250 26.62 25.81 33.89
C GLY A 250 26.38 26.46 32.52
N SER A 251 25.59 27.53 32.38
CA SER A 251 24.95 28.45 33.33
C SER A 251 23.69 29.03 32.72
#